data_AF-A0A9J6DGG4-F1
#
_entry.id   AF-A0A9J6DGG4-F1
#
_cell.length_a   1.000
_cell.length_b   1.000
_cell.length_c   1.000
_cell.angle_alpha   90.00
_cell.angle_beta   90.00
_cell.angle_gamma   90.00
#
_symmetry.space_group_name_H-M   'P 1'
#
loop_
_entity.id
_entity.type
_entity.pdbx_description
1 polymer ?
#
loop_
_entity_poly.entity_id
_entity_poly.type
_entity_poly.pdbx_seq_one_letter_code
_entity_poly.pdbx_strand_id
1 'polypeptide(L)'
;MIMRDAVVEGSGNFDHLGFFNVRPNLSTRAYNNSASIGNAAAAAGVRSRDLRESQSQQVRGPVAKKRCGKLVAGATTTSCGLASGFLIALLALYLGCNHSVYPTRSPCDSETCQAVSDLYNKSLSREYKPCDNFYDYVCTGWKMNPSSLSTSVLHEHAHRISQSVIGILRNTSVPTDGQTAVQKLAGLFQSCVNVFSNEEHGPSSQNPRVDIVNFLREHNASFENKFDVDPAHLMLYFSIVYGLPTLFNVRVDTIPGNAERLLVIVSIRRLFLLGERTSDEEIEQHLQWLGLDDNIVWKLTHNIATIEEYLILLCRRAYEDEETHETERSVILLRTMEKAILGRKSEKWNYYMGNITNGLLPGDHYVVFETRYLIVFLVKVFQRFLNPNDLRIWMAFDLSWRLRQLVHVGRTSSYKMSGWETHCLKHASKLMTKAAYATFYHTSLTSDTIYKAKDMVYSIAESLKTRIAESSWIEDSTREIALKKTRQDEESSRLPGGWGRRQLT
;
A
#
# COMPACT_ATOMS: atom_id res chain seq x y z
N MET A 1 -17.55 16.68 22.43
CA MET A 1 -17.24 15.47 23.23
C MET A 1 -15.94 14.88 22.69
N ILE A 2 -14.92 14.79 23.53
CA ILE A 2 -13.50 14.79 23.17
C ILE A 2 -13.04 13.37 22.78
N MET A 3 -12.67 13.14 21.52
CA MET A 3 -11.78 12.03 21.14
C MET A 3 -10.36 12.59 21.05
N ARG A 4 -9.54 12.31 22.08
CA ARG A 4 -8.14 12.80 22.16
C ARG A 4 -7.06 11.73 21.97
N ASP A 5 -7.42 10.47 21.70
CA ASP A 5 -6.44 9.40 21.56
C ASP A 5 -6.64 8.61 20.26
N ALA A 6 -5.95 9.04 19.20
CA ALA A 6 -5.61 8.20 18.06
C ALA A 6 -4.38 8.79 17.36
N VAL A 7 -3.20 8.28 17.71
CA VAL A 7 -1.95 8.53 16.99
C VAL A 7 -2.09 7.96 15.57
N VAL A 8 -1.99 8.84 14.58
CA VAL A 8 -2.23 8.57 13.16
C VAL A 8 -1.00 7.90 12.54
N GLU A 9 -1.08 6.59 12.27
CA GLU A 9 -0.18 5.91 11.35
C GLU A 9 -0.71 5.99 9.92
N GLY A 10 0.16 6.40 8.98
CA GLY A 10 0.04 6.02 7.56
C GLY A 10 -0.68 6.99 6.62
N SER A 11 0.07 7.94 6.03
CA SER A 11 -0.23 8.49 4.71
C SER A 11 0.70 7.86 3.66
N GLY A 12 0.16 6.90 2.90
CA GLY A 12 0.75 6.40 1.67
C GLY A 12 -0.39 5.95 0.77
N ASN A 13 -0.52 6.55 -0.41
CA ASN A 13 -1.42 6.06 -1.44
C ASN A 13 -0.89 4.69 -1.88
N PHE A 14 -1.59 3.63 -1.47
CA PHE A 14 -1.49 2.32 -2.08
C PHE A 14 -2.90 1.74 -2.19
N ASP A 15 -3.23 1.32 -3.41
CA ASP A 15 -4.43 0.60 -3.72
C ASP A 15 -4.51 -0.70 -2.90
N HIS A 16 -5.73 -0.96 -2.42
CA HIS A 16 -6.27 -2.22 -1.89
C HIS A 16 -5.29 -3.16 -1.13
N LEU A 17 -5.57 -3.32 0.19
CA LEU A 17 -5.01 -4.30 1.14
C LEU A 17 -3.68 -3.91 1.80
N GLY A 18 -3.76 -3.19 2.92
CA GLY A 18 -2.62 -2.86 3.79
C GLY A 18 -2.11 -3.98 4.70
N PHE A 19 -2.04 -5.24 4.26
CA PHE A 19 -1.66 -6.37 5.14
C PHE A 19 -0.63 -7.37 4.62
N PHE A 20 0.12 -7.06 3.56
CA PHE A 20 1.40 -7.76 3.29
C PHE A 20 2.57 -6.79 3.43
N ASN A 21 2.89 -6.42 4.68
CA ASN A 21 4.12 -5.73 5.00
C ASN A 21 5.12 -6.71 5.63
N VAL A 22 5.49 -7.74 4.85
CA VAL A 22 6.79 -8.39 5.05
C VAL A 22 7.75 -7.47 4.30
N ARG A 23 8.61 -6.72 5.02
CA ARG A 23 9.74 -6.03 4.38
C ARG A 23 10.89 -7.03 4.27
N PRO A 24 11.22 -7.59 3.09
CA PRO A 24 12.55 -8.13 2.91
C PRO A 24 13.48 -6.93 2.81
N ASN A 25 14.38 -6.80 3.78
CA ASN A 25 15.40 -5.76 3.79
C ASN A 25 16.50 -6.12 2.77
N LEU A 26 16.14 -6.07 1.47
CA LEU A 26 17.05 -6.25 0.34
C LEU A 26 17.29 -4.87 -0.29
N SER A 27 18.43 -4.28 0.10
CA SER A 27 19.06 -3.21 -0.66
C SER A 27 19.54 -3.80 -1.99
N THR A 28 18.78 -3.57 -3.06
CA THR A 28 19.29 -3.66 -4.43
C THR A 28 18.72 -2.50 -5.25
N ARG A 29 19.66 -1.68 -5.72
CA ARG A 29 19.52 -0.56 -6.65
C ARG A 29 18.79 -1.04 -7.92
N ALA A 30 17.62 -0.46 -8.21
CA ALA A 30 16.96 -0.63 -9.49
C ALA A 30 16.73 0.77 -10.11
N TYR A 31 17.57 1.10 -11.08
CA TYR A 31 17.30 2.13 -12.08
C TYR A 31 16.15 1.66 -12.98
N ASN A 32 15.17 2.51 -13.26
CA ASN A 32 14.81 2.93 -14.63
C ASN A 32 13.46 3.66 -14.72
N ASN A 33 13.53 4.86 -15.31
CA ASN A 33 12.83 5.26 -16.54
C ASN A 33 11.52 4.52 -16.85
N SER A 34 10.40 5.17 -16.54
CA SER A 34 9.11 4.92 -17.16
C SER A 34 9.09 5.56 -18.56
N ALA A 35 9.45 4.79 -19.58
CA ALA A 35 9.10 5.08 -20.97
C ALA A 35 8.09 4.03 -21.45
N SER A 36 6.96 4.53 -21.93
CA SER A 36 5.84 3.86 -22.59
C SER A 36 6.23 2.62 -23.40
N ILE A 37 5.67 1.46 -23.05
CA ILE A 37 5.70 0.25 -23.90
C ILE A 37 4.56 0.40 -24.92
N GLY A 38 4.89 1.09 -26.00
CA GLY A 38 4.14 1.16 -27.24
C GLY A 38 5.07 1.82 -28.25
N ASN A 39 5.53 1.04 -29.24
CA ASN A 39 6.45 1.41 -30.34
C ASN A 39 7.93 1.02 -30.17
N ALA A 40 8.22 -0.29 -30.05
CA ALA A 40 9.56 -0.84 -30.31
C ALA A 40 9.54 -2.15 -31.11
N ALA A 41 8.55 -2.32 -32.01
CA ALA A 41 8.46 -3.47 -32.91
C ALA A 41 8.77 -3.12 -34.39
N ALA A 42 9.25 -1.91 -34.70
CA ALA A 42 9.36 -1.41 -36.08
C ALA A 42 10.78 -1.04 -36.56
N ALA A 43 11.85 -1.38 -35.84
CA ALA A 43 13.20 -1.02 -36.27
C ALA A 43 14.25 -2.07 -35.86
N ALA A 44 14.34 -3.16 -36.63
CA ALA A 44 15.60 -3.85 -36.97
C ALA A 44 15.29 -5.16 -37.72
N GLY A 45 14.97 -5.04 -39.01
CA GLY A 45 15.07 -6.16 -39.95
C GLY A 45 16.35 -6.03 -40.76
N VAL A 46 17.41 -6.77 -40.41
CA VAL A 46 18.48 -7.18 -41.35
C VAL A 46 19.08 -8.54 -40.94
N ARG A 47 18.80 -9.54 -41.78
CA ARG A 47 19.60 -10.68 -42.27
C ARG A 47 20.86 -11.18 -41.51
N SER A 48 20.69 -12.39 -40.96
CA SER A 48 21.35 -13.68 -41.32
C SER A 48 22.86 -13.93 -41.14
N ARG A 49 23.10 -15.07 -40.45
CA ARG A 49 24.06 -16.19 -40.67
C ARG A 49 25.26 -16.33 -39.72
N ASP A 50 25.37 -17.60 -39.30
CA ASP A 50 26.50 -18.37 -38.80
C ASP A 50 27.09 -18.02 -37.42
N LEU A 51 26.84 -18.88 -36.43
CA LEU A 51 27.84 -19.86 -35.98
C LEU A 51 27.20 -20.94 -35.09
N ARG A 52 27.51 -22.17 -35.47
CA ARG A 52 27.18 -23.45 -34.83
C ARG A 52 28.21 -23.73 -33.71
N GLU A 53 27.84 -24.66 -32.83
CA GLU A 53 28.68 -25.36 -31.83
C GLU A 53 29.02 -24.57 -30.55
N SER A 54 28.47 -24.97 -29.41
CA SER A 54 28.94 -26.12 -28.63
C SER A 54 28.25 -26.20 -27.25
N GLN A 55 27.80 -27.41 -26.93
CA GLN A 55 27.66 -28.00 -25.59
C GLN A 55 26.55 -27.52 -24.62
N SER A 56 25.41 -28.19 -24.72
CA SER A 56 24.55 -28.53 -23.58
C SER A 56 25.09 -29.79 -22.87
N GLN A 57 25.68 -29.63 -21.70
CA GLN A 57 25.93 -30.74 -20.76
C GLN A 57 24.76 -30.82 -19.77
N GLN A 58 23.76 -31.64 -20.12
CA GLN A 58 22.75 -32.09 -19.18
C GLN A 58 23.22 -33.41 -18.57
N VAL A 59 23.74 -33.31 -17.34
CA VAL A 59 24.15 -34.44 -16.50
C VAL A 59 22.91 -35.26 -16.14
N ARG A 60 22.77 -36.44 -16.76
CA ARG A 60 21.86 -37.51 -16.30
C ARG A 60 22.62 -38.40 -15.31
N GLY A 61 22.09 -38.51 -14.09
CA GLY A 61 22.51 -39.49 -13.09
C GLY A 61 22.25 -40.95 -13.52
N PRO A 62 22.89 -41.93 -12.87
CA PRO A 62 23.19 -43.23 -13.46
C PRO A 62 22.00 -44.20 -13.38
N VAL A 63 21.56 -44.69 -14.54
CA VAL A 63 20.76 -45.91 -14.63
C VAL A 63 21.72 -47.10 -14.61
N ALA A 64 21.56 -47.95 -13.60
CA ALA A 64 22.31 -49.18 -13.40
C ALA A 64 22.21 -50.10 -14.64
N LYS A 65 23.29 -50.19 -15.41
CA LYS A 65 23.47 -51.21 -16.46
C LYS A 65 23.85 -52.54 -15.82
N LYS A 66 22.90 -53.47 -15.68
CA LYS A 66 23.23 -54.89 -15.55
C LYS A 66 23.67 -55.42 -16.92
N ARG A 67 24.95 -55.82 -17.02
CA ARG A 67 25.50 -56.64 -18.09
C ARG A 67 24.75 -57.97 -18.16
N CYS A 68 24.39 -58.41 -19.36
CA CYS A 68 24.22 -59.83 -19.65
C CYS A 68 24.99 -60.18 -20.92
N GLY A 69 25.73 -61.28 -20.87
CA GLY A 69 26.79 -61.65 -21.77
C GLY A 69 26.32 -62.08 -23.16
N LYS A 70 27.28 -62.05 -24.10
CA LYS A 70 27.21 -62.66 -25.42
C LYS A 70 27.01 -64.17 -25.27
N LEU A 71 26.09 -64.75 -26.04
CA LEU A 71 26.07 -66.19 -26.32
C LEU A 71 25.97 -66.39 -27.84
N VAL A 72 26.87 -67.23 -28.32
CA VAL A 72 27.25 -67.49 -29.70
C VAL A 72 26.16 -68.27 -30.41
N ALA A 73 25.89 -67.90 -31.67
CA ALA A 73 25.00 -68.60 -32.57
C ALA A 73 25.62 -69.94 -33.04
N GLY A 74 24.87 -71.03 -32.90
CA GLY A 74 25.12 -72.30 -33.56
C GLY A 74 23.82 -72.79 -34.17
N ALA A 75 23.74 -72.76 -35.51
CA ALA A 75 22.57 -73.20 -36.26
C ALA A 75 22.68 -74.69 -36.56
N THR A 76 21.63 -75.46 -36.24
CA THR A 76 21.29 -76.68 -36.98
C THR A 76 19.78 -76.78 -37.14
N THR A 77 19.39 -77.05 -38.38
CA THR A 77 18.05 -77.23 -38.91
C THR A 77 17.47 -78.59 -38.50
N THR A 78 16.21 -78.65 -38.05
CA THR A 78 15.16 -79.57 -38.54
C THR A 78 13.87 -79.56 -37.68
N SER A 79 12.76 -79.16 -38.32
CA SER A 79 11.35 -79.59 -38.10
C SER A 79 10.61 -79.37 -36.76
N CYS A 80 9.27 -79.22 -36.90
CA CYS A 80 8.20 -79.36 -35.90
C CYS A 80 7.82 -78.16 -35.02
N GLY A 81 7.00 -77.25 -35.58
CA GLY A 81 5.58 -77.07 -35.21
C GLY A 81 5.13 -76.68 -33.79
N LEU A 82 5.99 -76.70 -32.76
CA LEU A 82 5.58 -76.44 -31.36
C LEU A 82 6.45 -75.38 -30.64
N ALA A 83 7.42 -74.77 -31.34
CA ALA A 83 8.31 -73.76 -30.75
C ALA A 83 7.82 -72.30 -30.94
N SER A 84 6.83 -72.04 -31.81
CA SER A 84 6.35 -70.66 -32.07
C SER A 84 5.45 -70.12 -30.95
N GLY A 85 4.68 -70.98 -30.28
CA GLY A 85 3.82 -70.58 -29.17
C GLY A 85 4.60 -70.14 -27.93
N PHE A 86 5.72 -70.80 -27.63
CA PHE A 86 6.55 -70.50 -26.47
C PHE A 86 7.34 -69.20 -26.62
N LEU A 87 7.80 -68.90 -27.84
CA LEU A 87 8.49 -67.64 -28.16
C LEU A 87 7.53 -66.44 -28.13
N ILE A 88 6.29 -66.60 -28.60
CA ILE A 88 5.25 -65.55 -28.53
C ILE A 88 4.80 -65.34 -27.08
N ALA A 89 4.64 -66.40 -26.28
CA ALA A 89 4.30 -66.30 -24.86
C ALA A 89 5.41 -65.62 -24.05
N LEU A 90 6.68 -65.93 -24.34
CA LEU A 90 7.82 -65.27 -23.70
C LEU A 90 7.95 -63.79 -24.12
N LEU A 91 7.68 -63.45 -25.39
CA LEU A 91 7.59 -62.06 -25.86
C LEU A 91 6.43 -61.29 -25.21
N ALA A 92 5.27 -61.93 -25.01
CA ALA A 92 4.13 -61.33 -24.32
C ALA A 92 4.42 -61.11 -22.81
N LEU A 93 5.14 -62.03 -22.16
CA LEU A 93 5.61 -61.86 -20.77
C LEU A 93 6.70 -60.79 -20.64
N TYR A 94 7.59 -60.68 -21.63
CA TYR A 94 8.63 -59.64 -21.66
C TYR A 94 8.06 -58.24 -21.93
N LEU A 95 7.02 -58.14 -22.76
CA LEU A 95 6.30 -56.88 -23.03
C LEU A 95 5.28 -56.54 -21.92
N GLY A 96 4.75 -57.53 -21.21
CA GLY A 96 3.78 -57.37 -20.12
C GLY A 96 4.36 -56.84 -18.80
N CYS A 97 5.67 -56.95 -18.57
CA CYS A 97 6.30 -56.52 -17.30
C CYS A 97 6.86 -55.09 -17.29
N ASN A 98 6.67 -54.29 -18.36
CA ASN A 98 7.12 -52.90 -18.42
C ASN A 98 6.01 -51.85 -18.25
N HIS A 99 4.79 -52.26 -17.86
CA HIS A 99 3.88 -51.30 -17.24
C HIS A 99 4.36 -51.05 -15.82
N SER A 100 5.25 -50.07 -15.68
CA SER A 100 5.39 -49.32 -14.45
C SER A 100 4.02 -48.77 -14.12
N VAL A 101 3.26 -49.51 -13.30
CA VAL A 101 2.09 -49.02 -12.59
C VAL A 101 2.62 -47.98 -11.62
N TYR A 102 2.84 -46.76 -12.13
CA TYR A 102 2.86 -45.60 -11.29
C TYR A 102 1.49 -45.60 -10.60
N PRO A 103 1.42 -45.57 -9.26
CA PRO A 103 0.13 -45.42 -8.61
C PRO A 103 -0.47 -44.13 -9.14
N THR A 104 -1.48 -44.26 -10.00
CA THR A 104 -2.32 -43.16 -10.44
C THR A 104 -3.03 -42.70 -9.18
N ARG A 105 -2.47 -41.68 -8.51
CA ARG A 105 -3.18 -40.97 -7.45
C ARG A 105 -4.53 -40.60 -8.02
N SER A 106 -5.60 -41.09 -7.42
CA SER A 106 -6.95 -40.73 -7.82
C SER A 106 -7.09 -39.21 -7.76
N PRO A 107 -7.75 -38.57 -8.73
CA PRO A 107 -8.07 -37.15 -8.64
C PRO A 107 -8.80 -36.86 -7.33
N CYS A 108 -8.50 -35.72 -6.70
CA CYS A 108 -9.24 -35.28 -5.53
C CYS A 108 -10.70 -35.01 -5.93
N ASP A 109 -11.64 -35.61 -5.22
CA ASP A 109 -13.08 -35.53 -5.49
C ASP A 109 -13.85 -34.66 -4.50
N SER A 110 -13.18 -34.11 -3.49
CA SER A 110 -13.81 -33.21 -2.52
C SER A 110 -14.39 -31.96 -3.19
N GLU A 111 -15.48 -31.43 -2.63
CA GLU A 111 -16.14 -30.21 -3.11
C GLU A 111 -15.15 -29.04 -3.22
N THR A 112 -14.25 -28.87 -2.25
CA THR A 112 -13.21 -27.83 -2.29
C THR A 112 -12.24 -28.01 -3.46
N CYS A 113 -11.82 -29.25 -3.75
CA CYS A 113 -10.96 -29.53 -4.89
C CYS A 113 -11.67 -29.24 -6.22
N GLN A 114 -12.95 -29.60 -6.34
CA GLN A 114 -13.76 -29.32 -7.53
C GLN A 114 -13.92 -27.80 -7.72
N ALA A 115 -14.25 -27.07 -6.66
CA ALA A 115 -14.40 -25.61 -6.72
C ALA A 115 -13.10 -24.90 -7.17
N VAL A 116 -11.94 -25.33 -6.67
CA VAL A 116 -10.63 -24.79 -7.09
C VAL A 116 -10.31 -25.17 -8.54
N SER A 117 -10.59 -26.42 -8.94
CA SER A 117 -10.42 -26.89 -10.31
C SER A 117 -11.26 -26.08 -11.30
N ASP A 118 -12.53 -25.81 -10.96
CA ASP A 118 -13.43 -25.01 -11.78
C ASP A 118 -12.96 -23.56 -11.92
N LEU A 119 -12.45 -22.98 -10.84
CA LEU A 119 -11.86 -21.64 -10.86
C LEU A 119 -10.67 -21.58 -11.83
N TYR A 120 -9.75 -22.54 -11.76
CA TYR A 120 -8.63 -22.62 -12.70
C TYR A 120 -9.10 -22.81 -14.13
N ASN A 121 -9.99 -23.77 -14.40
CA ASN A 121 -10.49 -24.02 -15.74
C ASN A 121 -11.17 -22.79 -16.37
N LYS A 122 -11.87 -21.97 -15.58
CA LYS A 122 -12.47 -20.71 -16.03
C LYS A 122 -11.42 -19.62 -16.31
N SER A 123 -10.25 -19.70 -15.70
CA SER A 123 -9.20 -18.69 -15.82
C SER A 123 -8.27 -18.98 -17.01
N LEU A 124 -8.04 -20.26 -17.30
CA LEU A 124 -7.17 -20.72 -18.39
C LEU A 124 -7.75 -20.40 -19.78
N SER A 125 -6.87 -20.06 -20.72
CA SER A 125 -7.18 -19.97 -22.15
C SER A 125 -6.32 -20.95 -22.95
N ARG A 126 -6.98 -21.84 -23.70
CA ARG A 126 -6.30 -22.82 -24.57
C ARG A 126 -5.79 -22.22 -25.90
N GLU A 127 -6.11 -20.96 -26.16
CA GLU A 127 -5.64 -20.22 -27.33
C GLU A 127 -4.13 -19.92 -27.25
N TYR A 128 -3.61 -19.79 -26.03
CA TYR A 128 -2.21 -19.52 -25.76
C TYR A 128 -1.49 -20.80 -25.34
N LYS A 129 -0.19 -20.91 -25.67
CA LYS A 129 0.66 -21.99 -25.16
C LYS A 129 1.39 -21.51 -23.90
N PRO A 130 1.47 -22.33 -22.83
CA PRO A 130 2.10 -21.92 -21.58
C PRO A 130 3.58 -21.57 -21.72
N CYS A 131 4.28 -22.19 -22.67
CA CYS A 131 5.70 -21.91 -22.94
C CYS A 131 5.93 -20.62 -23.75
N ASP A 132 4.91 -20.12 -24.45
CA ASP A 132 5.02 -18.93 -25.29
C ASP A 132 4.56 -17.69 -24.50
N ASN A 133 3.42 -17.79 -23.81
CA ASN A 133 2.91 -16.75 -22.94
C ASN A 133 2.10 -17.37 -21.79
N PHE A 134 2.79 -17.65 -20.68
CA PHE A 134 2.16 -18.25 -19.51
C PHE A 134 1.06 -17.37 -18.90
N TYR A 135 1.22 -16.04 -18.96
CA TYR A 135 0.24 -15.12 -18.40
C TYR A 135 -1.08 -15.15 -19.15
N ASP A 136 -1.07 -15.06 -20.48
CA ASP A 136 -2.31 -15.13 -21.27
C ASP A 136 -2.90 -16.55 -21.25
N TYR A 137 -2.05 -17.58 -21.14
CA TYR A 137 -2.51 -18.93 -20.90
C TYR A 137 -3.30 -19.06 -19.58
N VAL A 138 -2.88 -18.42 -18.49
CA VAL A 138 -3.52 -18.58 -17.17
C VAL A 138 -4.57 -17.53 -16.81
N CYS A 139 -4.54 -16.34 -17.40
CA CYS A 139 -5.35 -15.20 -16.98
C CYS A 139 -6.37 -14.73 -18.01
N THR A 140 -6.25 -15.11 -19.29
CA THR A 140 -7.14 -14.56 -20.33
C THR A 140 -8.59 -15.00 -20.15
N GLY A 141 -8.83 -16.25 -19.74
CA GLY A 141 -10.18 -16.73 -19.45
C GLY A 141 -10.82 -15.96 -18.28
N TRP A 142 -10.03 -15.58 -17.29
CA TRP A 142 -10.49 -14.71 -16.20
C TRP A 142 -10.97 -13.35 -16.72
N LYS A 143 -10.14 -12.68 -17.54
CA LYS A 143 -10.45 -11.34 -18.08
C LYS A 143 -11.69 -11.33 -18.98
N MET A 144 -11.95 -12.42 -19.67
CA MET A 144 -13.10 -12.56 -20.57
C MET A 144 -14.39 -12.93 -19.82
N ASN A 145 -14.32 -13.28 -18.53
CA ASN A 145 -15.48 -13.67 -17.76
C ASN A 145 -16.35 -12.45 -17.42
N PRO A 146 -17.62 -12.37 -17.88
CA PRO A 146 -18.50 -11.23 -17.60
C PRO A 146 -18.75 -10.97 -16.11
N SER A 147 -18.58 -12.01 -15.27
CA SER A 147 -18.74 -11.92 -13.81
C SER A 147 -17.50 -11.38 -13.10
N SER A 148 -16.33 -11.29 -13.76
CA SER A 148 -15.15 -10.63 -13.19
C SER A 148 -15.32 -9.11 -13.32
N LEU A 149 -16.11 -8.51 -12.44
CA LEU A 149 -16.22 -7.05 -12.26
C LEU A 149 -14.85 -6.40 -11.97
N SER A 150 -13.85 -7.21 -11.63
CA SER A 150 -12.48 -6.79 -11.38
C SER A 150 -11.48 -7.46 -12.33
N THR A 151 -10.52 -6.66 -12.80
CA THR A 151 -9.35 -7.12 -13.54
C THR A 151 -8.37 -7.95 -12.68
N SER A 152 -8.60 -8.07 -11.36
CA SER A 152 -7.69 -8.72 -10.41
C SER A 152 -8.43 -9.50 -9.31
N VAL A 153 -7.95 -10.72 -9.04
CA VAL A 153 -8.40 -11.57 -7.91
C VAL A 153 -8.23 -10.87 -6.56
N LEU A 154 -7.17 -10.07 -6.40
CA LEU A 154 -6.91 -9.33 -5.16
C LEU A 154 -7.99 -8.29 -4.89
N HIS A 155 -8.40 -7.57 -5.93
CA HIS A 155 -9.42 -6.54 -5.80
C HIS A 155 -10.81 -7.16 -5.58
N GLU A 156 -11.14 -8.29 -6.23
CA GLU A 156 -12.38 -9.01 -5.94
C GLU A 156 -12.44 -9.50 -4.49
N HIS A 157 -11.34 -10.05 -3.95
CA HIS A 157 -11.30 -10.42 -2.54
C HIS A 157 -11.39 -9.21 -1.61
N ALA A 158 -10.65 -8.13 -1.88
CA ALA A 158 -10.73 -6.90 -1.10
C ALA A 158 -12.14 -6.29 -1.09
N HIS A 159 -12.83 -6.35 -2.23
CA HIS A 159 -14.21 -5.91 -2.36
C HIS A 159 -15.15 -6.78 -1.52
N ARG A 160 -15.03 -8.11 -1.59
CA ARG A 160 -15.85 -9.03 -0.79
C ARG A 160 -15.67 -8.82 0.71
N ILE A 161 -14.44 -8.65 1.18
CA ILE A 161 -14.15 -8.34 2.59
C ILE A 161 -14.79 -7.02 2.97
N SER A 162 -14.59 -5.96 2.17
CA SER A 162 -15.18 -4.64 2.41
C SER A 162 -16.72 -4.70 2.51
N GLN A 163 -17.39 -5.45 1.64
CA GLN A 163 -18.85 -5.60 1.67
C GLN A 163 -19.34 -6.33 2.91
N SER A 164 -18.64 -7.38 3.34
CA SER A 164 -18.93 -8.06 4.60
C SER A 164 -18.81 -7.10 5.79
N VAL A 165 -17.73 -6.31 5.84
CA VAL A 165 -17.53 -5.31 6.90
C VAL A 165 -18.59 -4.21 6.86
N ILE A 166 -18.92 -3.67 5.69
CA ILE A 166 -20.00 -2.68 5.51
C ILE A 166 -21.32 -3.21 6.08
N GLY A 167 -21.69 -4.45 5.76
CA GLY A 167 -22.88 -5.09 6.30
C GLY A 167 -22.90 -5.18 7.83
N ILE A 168 -21.74 -5.45 8.45
CA ILE A 168 -21.60 -5.47 9.91
C ILE A 168 -21.76 -4.06 10.49
N LEU A 169 -21.02 -3.08 9.95
CA LEU A 169 -21.02 -1.70 10.48
C LEU A 169 -22.39 -1.04 10.35
N ARG A 170 -23.12 -1.31 9.25
CA ARG A 170 -24.46 -0.78 9.03
C ARG A 170 -25.47 -1.24 10.08
N ASN A 171 -25.38 -2.50 10.50
CA ASN A 171 -26.33 -3.11 11.42
C ASN A 171 -25.90 -3.06 12.90
N THR A 172 -24.70 -2.53 13.18
CA THR A 172 -24.19 -2.42 14.54
C THR A 172 -24.88 -1.27 15.27
N SER A 173 -25.59 -1.57 16.37
CA SER A 173 -26.17 -0.54 17.24
C SER A 173 -25.08 0.18 18.05
N VAL A 174 -25.11 1.50 18.06
CA VAL A 174 -24.12 2.34 18.74
C VAL A 174 -24.75 2.96 20.00
N PRO A 175 -24.41 2.47 21.20
CA PRO A 175 -24.90 3.05 22.45
C PRO A 175 -24.28 4.43 22.72
N THR A 176 -24.88 5.24 23.59
CA THR A 176 -24.36 6.57 23.96
C THR A 176 -23.05 6.48 24.73
N ASP A 177 -22.92 5.48 25.59
CA ASP A 177 -21.79 5.28 26.50
C ASP A 177 -21.28 3.84 26.45
N GLY A 178 -20.04 3.61 26.90
CA GLY A 178 -19.45 2.27 26.99
C GLY A 178 -19.20 1.59 25.64
N GLN A 179 -19.05 2.36 24.56
CA GLN A 179 -18.87 1.85 23.20
C GLN A 179 -17.55 1.06 23.05
N THR A 180 -17.64 -0.14 22.51
CA THR A 180 -16.47 -0.90 22.02
C THR A 180 -15.81 -0.20 20.83
N ALA A 181 -14.56 -0.57 20.52
CA ALA A 181 -13.84 -0.04 19.36
C ALA A 181 -14.60 -0.26 18.03
N VAL A 182 -15.28 -1.39 17.89
CA VAL A 182 -16.12 -1.71 16.72
C VAL A 182 -17.37 -0.83 16.67
N GLN A 183 -18.02 -0.57 17.81
CA GLN A 183 -19.18 0.33 17.86
C GLN A 183 -18.82 1.78 17.56
N LYS A 184 -17.64 2.24 18.01
CA LYS A 184 -17.11 3.58 17.64
C LYS A 184 -16.85 3.68 16.14
N LEU A 185 -16.24 2.66 15.55
CA LEU A 185 -16.05 2.56 14.10
C LEU A 185 -17.39 2.55 13.36
N ALA A 186 -18.37 1.79 13.85
CA ALA A 186 -19.72 1.75 13.28
C ALA A 186 -20.39 3.13 13.35
N GLY A 187 -20.29 3.84 14.48
CA GLY A 187 -20.81 5.19 14.63
C GLY A 187 -20.14 6.19 13.67
N LEU A 188 -18.82 6.12 13.52
CA LEU A 188 -18.07 6.93 12.56
C LEU A 188 -18.50 6.63 11.11
N PHE A 189 -18.60 5.35 10.76
CA PHE A 189 -19.06 4.91 9.45
C PHE A 189 -20.49 5.40 9.17
N GLN A 190 -21.44 5.12 10.07
CA GLN A 190 -22.85 5.52 9.94
C GLN A 190 -23.00 7.05 9.85
N SER A 191 -22.24 7.80 10.63
CA SER A 191 -22.20 9.27 10.54
C SER A 191 -21.76 9.73 9.16
N CYS A 192 -20.71 9.13 8.58
CA CYS A 192 -20.25 9.45 7.23
C CYS A 192 -21.32 9.12 6.19
N VAL A 193 -21.91 7.93 6.27
CA VAL A 193 -22.99 7.45 5.40
C VAL A 193 -24.17 8.43 5.39
N ASN A 194 -24.60 8.87 6.57
CA ASN A 194 -25.74 9.77 6.71
C ASN A 194 -25.54 11.14 6.06
N VAL A 195 -24.29 11.60 5.89
CA VAL A 195 -23.97 12.85 5.15
C VAL A 195 -24.31 12.71 3.66
N PHE A 196 -24.28 11.48 3.12
CA PHE A 196 -24.45 11.21 1.69
C PHE A 196 -25.81 10.58 1.32
N SER A 197 -26.51 9.92 2.26
CA SER A 197 -27.73 9.13 1.97
C SER A 197 -29.01 9.93 1.71
N ASN A 198 -29.01 11.25 1.93
CA ASN A 198 -30.23 12.06 1.90
C ASN A 198 -30.35 12.85 0.58
N GLU A 199 -30.88 12.22 -0.48
CA GLU A 199 -31.20 12.91 -1.75
C GLU A 199 -32.68 13.30 -1.92
N GLU A 200 -33.63 12.76 -1.15
CA GLU A 200 -35.07 12.95 -1.44
C GLU A 200 -35.86 13.88 -0.51
N HIS A 201 -35.27 14.39 0.58
CA HIS A 201 -35.88 15.47 1.36
C HIS A 201 -34.78 16.48 1.68
N GLY A 202 -35.08 17.76 1.46
CA GLY A 202 -34.20 18.89 1.70
C GLY A 202 -33.54 18.91 3.09
N PRO A 203 -32.64 19.89 3.30
CA PRO A 203 -31.47 19.82 4.19
C PRO A 203 -31.82 19.35 5.60
N SER A 204 -31.56 18.09 5.93
CA SER A 204 -31.58 17.65 7.31
C SER A 204 -30.24 18.00 7.98
N SER A 205 -30.18 19.24 8.49
CA SER A 205 -29.29 19.75 9.55
C SER A 205 -27.79 19.96 9.32
N GLN A 206 -27.14 19.30 8.37
CA GLN A 206 -25.71 19.51 8.07
C GLN A 206 -25.53 20.05 6.67
N ASN A 207 -25.16 21.32 6.58
CA ASN A 207 -24.74 21.95 5.34
C ASN A 207 -23.21 21.92 5.33
N PRO A 208 -22.55 21.05 4.55
CA PRO A 208 -21.10 20.88 4.62
C PRO A 208 -20.33 22.17 4.39
N ARG A 209 -20.91 23.11 3.62
CA ARG A 209 -20.39 24.47 3.49
C ARG A 209 -20.35 25.19 4.84
N VAL A 210 -21.47 25.22 5.56
CA VAL A 210 -21.59 25.87 6.87
C VAL A 210 -20.67 25.20 7.89
N ASP A 211 -20.59 23.87 7.88
CA ASP A 211 -19.73 23.12 8.78
C ASP A 211 -18.25 23.43 8.54
N ILE A 212 -17.82 23.49 7.27
CA ILE A 212 -16.44 23.88 6.91
C ILE A 212 -16.17 25.32 7.34
N VAL A 213 -17.07 26.27 7.07
CA VAL A 213 -16.89 27.67 7.46
C VAL A 213 -16.79 27.83 8.98
N ASN A 214 -17.66 27.13 9.74
CA ASN A 214 -17.62 27.15 11.20
C ASN A 214 -16.34 26.49 11.72
N PHE A 215 -15.92 25.36 11.15
CA PHE A 215 -14.67 24.71 11.49
C PHE A 215 -13.47 25.65 11.29
N LEU A 216 -13.39 26.37 10.17
CA LEU A 216 -12.32 27.34 9.95
C LEU A 216 -12.36 28.48 10.98
N ARG A 217 -13.55 28.99 11.31
CA ARG A 217 -13.72 30.07 12.29
C ARG A 217 -13.30 29.64 13.70
N GLU A 218 -13.78 28.48 14.16
CA GLU A 218 -13.46 27.91 15.48
C GLU A 218 -11.96 27.68 15.69
N HIS A 219 -11.23 27.44 14.61
CA HIS A 219 -9.79 27.19 14.63
C HIS A 219 -8.96 28.38 14.14
N ASN A 220 -9.55 29.58 14.06
CA ASN A 220 -8.90 30.83 13.63
C ASN A 220 -8.21 30.77 12.25
N ALA A 221 -8.71 29.90 11.38
CA ALA A 221 -8.25 29.70 10.00
C ALA A 221 -9.26 30.25 8.98
N SER A 222 -9.99 31.31 9.32
CA SER A 222 -10.96 31.95 8.43
C SER A 222 -10.31 32.97 7.48
N PHE A 223 -11.02 33.38 6.44
CA PHE A 223 -10.54 34.39 5.47
C PHE A 223 -10.59 35.84 6.00
N GLU A 224 -11.03 36.06 7.23
CA GLU A 224 -11.10 37.39 7.84
C GLU A 224 -9.71 37.87 8.28
N ASN A 225 -9.35 39.12 8.03
CA ASN A 225 -8.06 39.72 8.39
C ASN A 225 -7.87 39.98 9.91
N LYS A 226 -8.80 39.55 10.77
CA LYS A 226 -8.82 39.89 12.20
C LYS A 226 -8.03 38.93 13.08
N PHE A 227 -7.59 37.79 12.55
CA PHE A 227 -6.95 36.74 13.33
C PHE A 227 -5.42 36.85 13.21
N ASP A 228 -4.78 37.36 14.27
CA ASP A 228 -3.32 37.31 14.42
C ASP A 228 -2.91 35.94 14.95
N VAL A 229 -2.80 34.97 14.04
CA VAL A 229 -2.34 33.60 14.36
C VAL A 229 -1.09 33.30 13.56
N ASP A 230 -0.07 32.80 14.27
CA ASP A 230 1.17 32.33 13.66
C ASP A 230 0.87 31.20 12.65
N PRO A 231 1.20 31.36 11.36
CA PRO A 231 0.99 30.30 10.36
C PRO A 231 1.69 28.99 10.71
N ALA A 232 2.81 29.04 11.45
CA ALA A 232 3.48 27.83 11.92
C ALA A 232 2.63 27.07 12.94
N HIS A 233 1.87 27.77 13.78
CA HIS A 233 0.93 27.14 14.70
C HIS A 233 -0.18 26.40 13.94
N LEU A 234 -0.83 27.06 12.97
CA LEU A 234 -1.90 26.44 12.17
C LEU A 234 -1.39 25.23 11.41
N MET A 235 -0.24 25.35 10.76
CA MET A 235 0.42 24.26 10.05
C MET A 235 0.64 23.04 10.94
N LEU A 236 1.22 23.21 12.13
CA LEU A 236 1.46 22.12 13.08
C LEU A 236 0.15 21.57 13.65
N TYR A 237 -0.78 22.45 14.02
CA TYR A 237 -2.06 22.11 14.62
C TYR A 237 -2.92 21.24 13.70
N PHE A 238 -3.15 21.66 12.46
CA PHE A 238 -3.95 20.88 11.52
C PHE A 238 -3.26 19.59 11.09
N SER A 239 -1.93 19.58 10.96
CA SER A 239 -1.17 18.38 10.62
C SER A 239 -1.24 17.32 11.72
N ILE A 240 -1.02 17.71 12.97
CA ILE A 240 -0.91 16.77 14.11
C ILE A 240 -2.28 16.38 14.67
N VAL A 241 -3.20 17.34 14.83
CA VAL A 241 -4.49 17.09 15.50
C VAL A 241 -5.52 16.52 14.53
N TYR A 242 -5.59 17.03 13.30
CA TYR A 242 -6.64 16.67 12.33
C TYR A 242 -6.13 15.78 11.20
N GLY A 243 -4.82 15.57 11.06
CA GLY A 243 -4.26 14.87 9.90
C GLY A 243 -4.53 15.61 8.58
N LEU A 244 -4.65 16.94 8.63
CA LEU A 244 -4.89 17.83 7.50
C LEU A 244 -3.63 18.68 7.23
N PRO A 245 -2.58 18.10 6.62
CA PRO A 245 -1.33 18.81 6.37
C PRO A 245 -1.49 19.91 5.31
N THR A 246 -0.88 21.09 5.54
CA THR A 246 -0.91 22.23 4.61
C THR A 246 0.41 22.41 3.85
N LEU A 247 1.56 22.61 4.51
CA LEU A 247 2.85 22.76 3.82
C LEU A 247 3.63 21.43 3.70
N PHE A 248 3.55 20.59 4.73
CA PHE A 248 4.24 19.31 4.81
C PHE A 248 3.39 18.29 5.55
N ASN A 249 3.66 17.01 5.31
CA ASN A 249 3.10 15.93 6.11
C ASN A 249 3.94 15.75 7.38
N VAL A 250 3.26 15.43 8.48
CA VAL A 250 3.87 15.03 9.74
C VAL A 250 3.45 13.61 10.05
N ARG A 251 4.41 12.77 10.43
CA ARG A 251 4.18 11.45 11.02
C ARG A 251 4.97 11.34 12.30
N VAL A 252 4.46 10.57 13.26
CA VAL A 252 5.13 10.32 14.53
C VAL A 252 5.32 8.82 14.66
N ASP A 253 6.59 8.40 14.66
CA ASP A 253 6.98 7.00 14.78
C ASP A 253 7.70 6.77 16.13
N THR A 254 7.76 5.50 16.54
CA THR A 254 8.59 5.06 17.67
C THR A 254 9.98 4.70 17.19
N ILE A 255 10.98 4.86 18.07
CA ILE A 255 12.36 4.46 17.75
C ILE A 255 12.57 3.02 18.22
N PRO A 256 12.93 2.07 17.33
CA PRO A 256 13.24 0.71 17.75
C PRO A 256 14.33 0.70 18.82
N GLY A 257 14.06 0.05 19.96
CA GLY A 257 14.98 0.00 21.09
C GLY A 257 14.99 1.24 21.99
N ASN A 258 14.18 2.27 21.72
CA ASN A 258 14.00 3.42 22.59
C ASN A 258 12.53 3.87 22.61
N ALA A 259 11.78 3.36 23.60
CA ALA A 259 10.36 3.68 23.76
C ALA A 259 10.10 5.07 24.36
N GLU A 260 11.11 5.72 24.94
CA GLU A 260 10.96 7.04 25.58
C GLU A 260 11.09 8.19 24.58
N ARG A 261 11.63 7.93 23.38
CA ARG A 261 11.81 8.94 22.34
C ARG A 261 11.02 8.63 21.08
N LEU A 262 10.29 9.64 20.62
CA LEU A 262 9.55 9.63 19.39
C LEU A 262 10.35 10.26 18.25
N LEU A 263 9.99 9.86 17.04
CA LEU A 263 10.56 10.34 15.79
C LEU A 263 9.48 11.08 15.00
N VAL A 264 9.60 12.39 14.89
CA VAL A 264 8.71 13.22 14.07
C VAL A 264 9.26 13.27 12.66
N ILE A 265 8.62 12.57 11.74
CA ILE A 265 9.02 12.51 10.33
C ILE A 265 8.23 13.57 9.56
N VAL A 266 8.97 14.43 8.85
CA VAL A 266 8.42 15.54 8.08
C VAL A 266 8.73 15.31 6.60
N SER A 267 7.72 15.38 5.76
CA SER A 267 7.86 15.18 4.32
C SER A 267 7.11 16.22 3.50
N ILE A 268 7.64 16.58 2.34
CA ILE A 268 6.99 17.55 1.46
C ILE A 268 5.64 17.01 0.98
N ARG A 269 4.65 17.89 0.82
CA ARG A 269 3.39 17.49 0.19
C ARG A 269 3.57 17.27 -1.31
N ARG A 270 2.89 16.24 -1.82
CA ARG A 270 2.92 15.85 -3.24
C ARG A 270 2.44 16.97 -4.17
N LEU A 271 1.50 17.81 -3.74
CA LEU A 271 1.00 18.96 -4.50
C LEU A 271 2.15 19.82 -5.05
N PHE A 272 3.12 20.15 -4.20
CA PHE A 272 4.26 20.97 -4.58
C PHE A 272 5.26 20.25 -5.50
N LEU A 273 5.34 18.91 -5.41
CA LEU A 273 6.21 18.12 -6.27
C LEU A 273 5.65 17.94 -7.69
N LEU A 274 4.33 17.77 -7.81
CA LEU A 274 3.67 17.64 -9.11
C LEU A 274 3.53 18.99 -9.81
N GLY A 275 3.56 20.10 -9.05
CA GLY A 275 3.32 21.42 -9.59
C GLY A 275 1.89 21.61 -10.11
N GLU A 276 0.96 20.80 -9.60
CA GLU A 276 -0.47 20.98 -9.87
C GLU A 276 -0.93 22.29 -9.23
N ARG A 277 -1.49 23.18 -10.04
CA ARG A 277 -2.02 24.48 -9.63
C ARG A 277 -3.55 24.45 -9.79
N THR A 278 -4.25 25.07 -8.85
CA THR A 278 -5.69 25.29 -8.94
C THR A 278 -5.94 26.49 -9.86
N SER A 279 -6.87 26.37 -10.82
CA SER A 279 -7.17 27.48 -11.73
C SER A 279 -7.84 28.64 -10.97
N ASP A 280 -7.70 29.86 -11.47
CA ASP A 280 -8.32 31.03 -10.86
C ASP A 280 -9.86 30.87 -10.82
N GLU A 281 -10.46 30.26 -11.84
CA GLU A 281 -11.89 29.93 -11.88
C GLU A 281 -12.28 28.90 -10.82
N GLU A 282 -11.47 27.86 -10.61
CA GLU A 282 -11.70 26.85 -9.58
C GLU A 282 -11.64 27.47 -8.17
N ILE A 283 -10.67 28.36 -7.94
CA ILE A 283 -10.54 29.11 -6.68
C ILE A 283 -11.78 29.98 -6.47
N GLU A 284 -12.17 30.78 -7.48
CA GLU A 284 -13.34 31.64 -7.41
C GLU A 284 -14.62 30.85 -7.10
N GLN A 285 -14.87 29.77 -7.85
CA GLN A 285 -16.02 28.90 -7.62
C GLN A 285 -16.02 28.30 -6.21
N HIS A 286 -14.86 28.01 -5.64
CA HIS A 286 -14.77 27.52 -4.26
C HIS A 286 -15.10 28.59 -3.23
N LEU A 287 -14.55 29.79 -3.39
CA LEU A 287 -14.79 30.89 -2.47
C LEU A 287 -16.28 31.34 -2.52
N GLN A 288 -16.87 31.36 -3.71
CA GLN A 288 -18.32 31.56 -3.88
C GLN A 288 -19.13 30.43 -3.24
N TRP A 289 -18.70 29.17 -3.40
CA TRP A 289 -19.34 28.03 -2.74
C TRP A 289 -19.31 28.16 -1.21
N LEU A 290 -18.23 28.70 -0.62
CA LEU A 290 -18.16 29.01 0.81
C LEU A 290 -19.10 30.15 1.23
N GLY A 291 -19.55 30.98 0.28
CA GLY A 291 -20.47 32.08 0.51
C GLY A 291 -19.82 33.41 0.81
N LEU A 292 -18.62 33.64 0.29
CA LEU A 292 -17.96 34.93 0.38
C LEU A 292 -18.54 35.90 -0.65
N ASP A 293 -18.55 37.18 -0.32
CA ASP A 293 -19.02 38.25 -1.24
C ASP A 293 -18.11 38.38 -2.46
N ASP A 294 -18.67 38.66 -3.64
CA ASP A 294 -17.93 38.69 -4.92
C ASP A 294 -16.70 39.60 -4.92
N ASN A 295 -16.77 40.75 -4.26
CA ASN A 295 -15.62 41.67 -4.13
C ASN A 295 -14.48 41.06 -3.30
N ILE A 296 -14.81 40.32 -2.24
CA ILE A 296 -13.84 39.60 -1.41
C ILE A 296 -13.27 38.43 -2.21
N VAL A 297 -14.13 37.69 -2.91
CA VAL A 297 -13.75 36.55 -3.76
C VAL A 297 -12.68 36.96 -4.75
N TRP A 298 -12.91 37.99 -5.57
CA TRP A 298 -11.95 38.44 -6.57
C TRP A 298 -10.57 38.75 -5.98
N LYS A 299 -10.55 39.50 -4.86
CA LYS A 299 -9.30 39.86 -4.17
C LYS A 299 -8.57 38.63 -3.61
N LEU A 300 -9.32 37.70 -3.00
CA LEU A 300 -8.75 36.49 -2.43
C LEU A 300 -8.27 35.53 -3.51
N THR A 301 -8.99 35.38 -4.62
CA THR A 301 -8.60 34.54 -5.76
C THR A 301 -7.21 34.92 -6.25
N HIS A 302 -7.00 36.19 -6.56
CA HIS A 302 -5.70 36.67 -7.03
C HIS A 302 -4.58 36.43 -6.01
N ASN A 303 -4.85 36.68 -4.72
CA ASN A 303 -3.87 36.47 -3.66
C ASN A 303 -3.51 34.99 -3.50
N ILE A 304 -4.52 34.11 -3.38
CA ILE A 304 -4.35 32.66 -3.24
C ILE A 304 -3.57 32.09 -4.43
N ALA A 305 -3.95 32.46 -5.65
CA ALA A 305 -3.31 31.99 -6.88
C ALA A 305 -1.82 32.39 -6.93
N THR A 306 -1.52 33.65 -6.56
CA THR A 306 -0.14 34.17 -6.50
C THR A 306 0.70 33.42 -5.46
N ILE A 307 0.14 33.16 -4.28
CA ILE A 307 0.82 32.44 -3.21
C ILE A 307 1.06 30.99 -3.59
N GLU A 308 0.07 30.31 -4.16
CA GLU A 308 0.19 28.92 -4.59
C GLU A 308 1.28 28.77 -5.65
N GLU A 309 1.29 29.63 -6.67
CA GLU A 309 2.33 29.67 -7.69
C GLU A 309 3.71 29.91 -7.07
N TYR A 310 3.82 30.87 -6.15
CA TYR A 310 5.07 31.13 -5.44
C TYR A 310 5.56 29.91 -4.66
N LEU A 311 4.69 29.24 -3.89
CA LEU A 311 5.06 28.05 -3.10
C LEU A 311 5.52 26.90 -4.00
N ILE A 312 4.83 26.65 -5.12
CA ILE A 312 5.22 25.62 -6.10
C ILE A 312 6.59 25.93 -6.70
N LEU A 313 6.80 27.16 -7.17
CA LEU A 313 8.09 27.59 -7.73
C LEU A 313 9.21 27.52 -6.70
N LEU A 314 8.92 27.85 -5.44
CA LEU A 314 9.87 27.79 -4.35
C LEU A 314 10.29 26.36 -4.04
N CYS A 315 9.33 25.43 -4.01
CA CYS A 315 9.59 24.01 -3.82
C CYS A 315 10.44 23.45 -4.97
N ARG A 316 10.10 23.78 -6.22
CA ARG A 316 10.87 23.38 -7.41
C ARG A 316 12.32 23.86 -7.32
N ARG A 317 12.53 25.15 -7.04
CA ARG A 317 13.89 25.70 -6.88
C ARG A 317 14.65 25.04 -5.73
N ALA A 318 13.99 24.80 -4.59
CA ALA A 318 14.62 24.12 -3.47
C ALA A 318 15.03 22.69 -3.84
N TYR A 319 14.23 21.99 -4.65
CA TYR A 319 14.55 20.66 -5.17
C TYR A 319 15.74 20.72 -6.13
N GLU A 320 15.73 21.61 -7.11
CA GLU A 320 16.82 21.81 -8.09
C GLU A 320 18.14 22.22 -7.41
N ASP A 321 18.09 23.10 -6.39
CA ASP A 321 19.26 23.54 -5.61
C ASP A 321 19.96 22.38 -4.88
N GLU A 322 19.24 21.29 -4.57
CA GLU A 322 19.70 20.17 -3.74
C GLU A 322 19.75 18.83 -4.50
N GLU A 323 19.40 18.78 -5.79
CA GLU A 323 19.38 17.55 -6.62
C GLU A 323 20.76 16.88 -6.70
N THR A 324 21.83 17.62 -6.41
CA THR A 324 23.22 17.13 -6.42
C THR A 324 23.64 16.39 -5.14
N HIS A 325 22.83 16.42 -4.09
CA HIS A 325 23.10 15.73 -2.83
C HIS A 325 22.15 14.55 -2.67
N GLU A 326 22.69 13.34 -2.50
CA GLU A 326 21.95 12.11 -2.26
C GLU A 326 20.89 12.28 -1.15
N THR A 327 19.92 11.36 -1.10
CA THR A 327 18.78 11.23 -0.15
C THR A 327 19.14 11.19 1.36
N GLU A 328 20.05 12.05 1.80
CA GLU A 328 20.53 12.16 3.16
C GLU A 328 19.46 12.84 4.00
N ARG A 329 18.77 12.01 4.79
CA ARG A 329 17.78 12.47 5.75
C ARG A 329 18.47 13.32 6.80
N SER A 330 17.93 14.49 7.07
CA SER A 330 18.43 15.35 8.14
C SER A 330 17.73 15.00 9.45
N VAL A 331 18.49 14.55 10.44
CA VAL A 331 17.98 14.22 11.79
C VAL A 331 18.48 15.26 12.78
N ILE A 332 17.56 15.93 13.46
CA ILE A 332 17.86 16.96 14.47
C ILE A 332 17.00 16.79 15.71
N LEU A 333 17.35 17.47 16.81
CA LEU A 333 16.49 17.52 18.00
C LEU A 333 15.25 18.38 17.72
N LEU A 334 14.09 17.97 18.23
CA LEU A 334 12.80 18.66 18.05
C LEU A 334 12.88 20.13 18.50
N ARG A 335 13.50 20.41 19.66
CA ARG A 335 13.74 21.77 20.16
C ARG A 335 14.59 22.65 19.23
N THR A 336 15.36 22.05 18.31
CA THR A 336 16.21 22.78 17.36
C THR A 336 15.57 22.98 15.99
N MET A 337 14.38 22.41 15.75
CA MET A 337 13.66 22.50 14.48
C MET A 337 13.43 23.94 14.03
N GLU A 338 12.91 24.78 14.92
CA GLU A 338 12.65 26.18 14.60
C GLU A 338 13.94 26.94 14.30
N LYS A 339 15.02 26.69 15.05
CA LYS A 339 16.33 27.30 14.79
C LYS A 339 16.87 26.88 13.41
N ALA A 340 16.69 25.62 13.02
CA ALA A 340 17.12 25.11 11.72
C ALA A 340 16.37 25.79 10.56
N ILE A 341 15.09 26.11 10.75
CA ILE A 341 14.24 26.71 9.71
C ILE A 341 14.33 28.26 9.70
N LEU A 342 14.32 28.91 10.85
CA LEU A 342 14.30 30.36 10.95
C LEU A 342 15.69 30.99 11.07
N GLY A 343 16.75 30.19 11.28
CA GLY A 343 18.11 30.68 11.48
C GLY A 343 18.32 31.47 12.80
N ARG A 344 17.29 31.62 13.62
CA ARG A 344 17.29 32.35 14.90
C ARG A 344 16.79 31.47 16.03
N LYS A 345 17.28 31.71 17.25
CA LYS A 345 16.80 30.99 18.44
C LYS A 345 15.36 31.46 18.75
N SER A 346 14.45 30.51 18.79
CA SER A 346 13.06 30.65 19.22
C SER A 346 12.58 29.27 19.67
N GLU A 347 11.65 29.25 20.61
CA GLU A 347 11.09 28.02 21.18
C GLU A 347 9.59 27.89 20.90
N LYS A 348 9.04 28.74 20.02
CA LYS A 348 7.61 28.79 19.70
C LYS A 348 7.13 27.48 19.10
N TRP A 349 7.85 26.89 18.14
CA TRP A 349 7.39 25.67 17.48
C TRP A 349 7.44 24.48 18.45
N ASN A 350 8.47 24.43 19.28
CA ASN A 350 8.59 23.43 20.35
C ASN A 350 7.45 23.59 21.36
N TYR A 351 7.15 24.82 21.77
CA TYR A 351 6.01 25.14 22.62
C TYR A 351 4.67 24.74 21.97
N TYR A 352 4.47 25.03 20.69
CA TYR A 352 3.27 24.64 19.96
C TYR A 352 3.10 23.12 19.97
N MET A 353 4.13 22.36 19.57
CA MET A 353 4.05 20.90 19.55
C MET A 353 3.80 20.30 20.93
N GLY A 354 4.47 20.81 21.97
CA GLY A 354 4.22 20.43 23.35
C GLY A 354 2.77 20.68 23.77
N ASN A 355 2.25 21.89 23.52
CA ASN A 355 0.88 22.25 23.89
C ASN A 355 -0.18 21.47 23.11
N ILE A 356 -0.01 21.38 21.78
CA ILE A 356 -0.93 20.68 20.86
C ILE A 356 -1.07 19.21 21.26
N THR A 357 0.02 18.60 21.71
CA THR A 357 0.05 17.18 22.06
C THR A 357 -0.08 16.90 23.56
N ASN A 358 -0.50 17.88 24.36
CA ASN A 358 -0.61 17.79 25.82
C ASN A 358 0.67 17.25 26.49
N GLY A 359 1.84 17.65 25.98
CA GLY A 359 3.15 17.25 26.50
C GLY A 359 3.67 15.91 25.99
N LEU A 360 3.05 15.30 24.96
CA LEU A 360 3.56 14.06 24.35
C LEU A 360 4.79 14.30 23.46
N LEU A 361 4.92 15.48 22.85
CA LEU A 361 6.07 15.85 22.01
C LEU A 361 6.92 16.99 22.62
N PRO A 362 7.59 16.81 23.77
CA PRO A 362 8.59 17.74 24.29
C PRO A 362 9.91 17.69 23.49
N GLY A 363 10.70 18.74 23.61
CA GLY A 363 11.82 19.06 22.72
C GLY A 363 13.01 18.08 22.63
N ASP A 364 13.03 17.02 23.43
CA ASP A 364 14.09 16.00 23.46
C ASP A 364 13.84 14.82 22.48
N HIS A 365 12.73 14.87 21.75
CA HIS A 365 12.48 14.00 20.60
C HIS A 365 13.30 14.40 19.37
N TYR A 366 13.21 13.58 18.33
CA TYR A 366 13.90 13.83 17.07
C TYR A 366 12.94 14.24 15.97
N VAL A 367 13.43 15.08 15.06
CA VAL A 367 12.78 15.40 13.79
C VAL A 367 13.63 14.86 12.67
N VAL A 368 12.99 14.17 11.73
CA VAL A 368 13.61 13.70 10.49
C VAL A 368 12.95 14.42 9.33
N PHE A 369 13.73 15.20 8.59
CA PHE A 369 13.31 15.69 7.29
C PHE A 369 13.63 14.59 6.26
N GLU A 370 12.60 14.07 5.59
CA GLU A 370 12.78 12.99 4.59
C GLU A 370 13.72 13.41 3.46
N THR A 371 13.80 14.71 3.18
CA THR A 371 14.68 15.30 2.18
C THR A 371 15.30 16.59 2.69
N ARG A 372 16.53 16.90 2.25
CA ARG A 372 17.24 18.11 2.63
C ARG A 372 16.60 19.38 2.04
N TYR A 373 16.12 19.32 0.79
CA TYR A 373 15.42 20.44 0.17
C TYR A 373 14.17 20.89 0.93
N LEU A 374 13.54 20.03 1.73
CA LEU A 374 12.41 20.42 2.57
C LEU A 374 12.80 21.49 3.59
N ILE A 375 14.01 21.39 4.17
CA ILE A 375 14.52 22.41 5.08
C ILE A 375 14.70 23.72 4.30
N VAL A 376 15.33 23.67 3.12
CA VAL A 376 15.54 24.85 2.26
C VAL A 376 14.21 25.50 1.86
N PHE A 377 13.21 24.71 1.49
CA PHE A 377 11.87 25.16 1.20
C PHE A 377 11.25 25.89 2.40
N LEU A 378 11.24 25.27 3.58
CA LEU A 378 10.65 25.86 4.78
C LEU A 378 11.40 27.11 5.26
N VAL A 379 12.73 27.13 5.14
CA VAL A 379 13.55 28.32 5.37
C VAL A 379 13.07 29.46 4.48
N LYS A 380 12.94 29.22 3.17
CA LYS A 380 12.50 30.25 2.23
C LYS A 380 11.04 30.68 2.51
N VAL A 381 10.14 29.76 2.85
CA VAL A 381 8.74 30.07 3.21
C VAL A 381 8.68 30.93 4.47
N PHE A 382 9.36 30.57 5.56
CA PHE A 382 9.17 31.30 6.83
C PHE A 382 10.11 32.51 7.00
N GLN A 383 11.19 32.63 6.23
CA GLN A 383 12.09 33.78 6.30
C GLN A 383 11.85 34.83 5.21
N ARG A 384 11.48 34.43 3.98
CA ARG A 384 11.38 35.34 2.83
C ARG A 384 9.96 35.66 2.41
N PHE A 385 8.96 34.97 2.95
CA PHE A 385 7.57 35.25 2.64
C PHE A 385 7.13 36.53 3.37
N LEU A 386 6.65 37.50 2.60
CA LEU A 386 6.54 38.90 3.02
C LEU A 386 5.38 39.16 3.99
N ASN A 387 4.39 38.28 4.07
CA ASN A 387 3.21 38.51 4.90
C ASN A 387 2.66 37.20 5.52
N PRO A 388 2.79 37.01 6.84
CA PRO A 388 2.21 35.86 7.54
C PRO A 388 0.70 35.69 7.31
N ASN A 389 -0.05 36.78 7.14
CA ASN A 389 -1.48 36.72 6.91
C ASN A 389 -1.83 36.14 5.54
N ASP A 390 -1.02 36.39 4.51
CA ASP A 390 -1.22 35.83 3.18
C ASP A 390 -1.04 34.30 3.21
N LEU A 391 0.01 33.82 3.90
CA LEU A 391 0.22 32.38 4.08
C LEU A 391 -0.94 31.73 4.86
N ARG A 392 -1.45 32.42 5.88
CA ARG A 392 -2.63 32.00 6.64
C ARG A 392 -3.87 31.88 5.75
N ILE A 393 -4.12 32.86 4.88
CA ILE A 393 -5.24 32.85 3.90
C ILE A 393 -5.09 31.67 2.93
N TRP A 394 -3.88 31.42 2.41
CA TRP A 394 -3.65 30.27 1.54
C TRP A 394 -3.87 28.94 2.29
N MET A 395 -3.41 28.82 3.54
CA MET A 395 -3.69 27.63 4.37
C MET A 395 -5.18 27.43 4.62
N ALA A 396 -5.94 28.51 4.88
CA ALA A 396 -7.39 28.47 5.01
C ALA A 396 -8.05 27.91 3.74
N PHE A 397 -7.62 28.40 2.57
CA PHE A 397 -8.07 27.91 1.26
C PHE A 397 -7.71 26.43 1.05
N ASP A 398 -6.47 26.01 1.25
CA ASP A 398 -6.05 24.61 1.05
C ASP A 398 -6.84 23.67 1.98
N LEU A 399 -7.07 24.06 3.24
CA LEU A 399 -7.89 23.29 4.18
C LEU A 399 -9.35 23.20 3.72
N SER A 400 -9.97 24.33 3.38
CA SER A 400 -11.38 24.38 2.96
C SER A 400 -11.61 23.62 1.65
N TRP A 401 -10.67 23.73 0.72
CA TRP A 401 -10.70 23.04 -0.56
C TRP A 401 -10.65 21.53 -0.34
N ARG A 402 -9.69 21.04 0.45
CA ARG A 402 -9.56 19.61 0.75
C ARG A 402 -10.79 19.05 1.47
N LEU A 403 -11.34 19.79 2.44
CA LEU A 403 -12.56 19.39 3.13
C LEU A 403 -13.75 19.33 2.14
N ARG A 404 -13.87 20.30 1.23
CA ARG A 404 -14.88 20.26 0.17
C ARG A 404 -14.68 19.06 -0.75
N GLN A 405 -13.45 18.73 -1.15
CA GLN A 405 -13.18 17.58 -2.01
C GLN A 405 -13.58 16.25 -1.34
N LEU A 406 -13.39 16.11 -0.03
CA LEU A 406 -13.88 14.94 0.72
C LEU A 406 -15.41 14.79 0.64
N VAL A 407 -16.14 15.91 0.59
CA VAL A 407 -17.61 15.93 0.46
C VAL A 407 -18.05 15.77 -1.00
N HIS A 408 -17.32 16.33 -1.96
CA HIS A 408 -17.72 16.36 -3.38
C HIS A 408 -17.40 15.06 -4.11
N VAL A 409 -16.23 14.47 -3.87
CA VAL A 409 -15.84 13.14 -4.42
C VAL A 409 -16.80 12.05 -3.95
N GLY A 410 -17.40 12.20 -2.76
CA GLY A 410 -18.47 11.32 -2.28
C GLY A 410 -19.79 11.42 -3.07
N ARG A 411 -20.04 12.52 -3.79
CA ARG A 411 -21.28 12.77 -4.56
C ARG A 411 -21.18 12.47 -6.05
N THR A 412 -20.00 12.60 -6.67
CA THR A 412 -19.84 12.45 -8.13
C THR A 412 -19.40 11.06 -8.59
N SER A 413 -19.19 10.11 -7.67
CA SER A 413 -18.89 8.73 -8.06
C SER A 413 -20.15 8.07 -8.63
N SER A 414 -20.26 8.09 -9.96
CA SER A 414 -21.36 7.53 -10.78
C SER A 414 -21.60 6.01 -10.63
N TYR A 415 -21.01 5.35 -9.64
CA TYR A 415 -21.25 3.94 -9.37
C TYR A 415 -22.23 3.81 -8.20
N LYS A 416 -23.49 3.44 -8.54
CA LYS A 416 -24.58 2.87 -7.73
C LYS A 416 -24.37 2.91 -6.21
N MET A 417 -25.34 3.43 -5.45
CA MET A 417 -25.64 3.31 -3.98
C MET A 417 -24.63 2.64 -3.00
N SER A 418 -23.86 1.64 -3.40
CA SER A 418 -22.66 1.06 -2.77
C SER A 418 -21.36 1.90 -2.81
N GLY A 419 -21.27 2.97 -3.62
CA GLY A 419 -20.03 3.76 -3.81
C GLY A 419 -19.58 4.53 -2.57
N TRP A 420 -20.52 5.24 -1.92
CA TRP A 420 -20.23 6.03 -0.73
C TRP A 420 -20.03 5.16 0.53
N GLU A 421 -20.67 3.99 0.66
CA GLU A 421 -20.39 3.04 1.76
C GLU A 421 -18.93 2.59 1.70
N THR A 422 -18.45 2.25 0.51
CA THR A 422 -17.04 1.86 0.30
C THR A 422 -16.09 3.02 0.63
N HIS A 423 -16.46 4.25 0.24
CA HIS A 423 -15.70 5.45 0.58
C HIS A 423 -15.66 5.71 2.09
N CYS A 424 -16.81 5.67 2.77
CA CYS A 424 -16.92 5.84 4.21
C CYS A 424 -16.17 4.75 4.98
N LEU A 425 -16.23 3.48 4.53
CA LEU A 425 -15.42 2.42 5.12
C LEU A 425 -13.92 2.71 4.94
N LYS A 426 -13.48 3.17 3.77
CA LYS A 426 -12.08 3.54 3.54
C LYS A 426 -11.61 4.64 4.52
N HIS A 427 -12.43 5.66 4.75
CA HIS A 427 -12.11 6.73 5.70
C HIS A 427 -12.13 6.25 7.15
N ALA A 428 -13.18 5.55 7.56
CA ALA A 428 -13.31 5.03 8.92
C ALA A 428 -12.20 4.01 9.24
N SER A 429 -11.87 3.14 8.29
CA SER A 429 -10.80 2.16 8.45
C SER A 429 -9.41 2.78 8.50
N LYS A 430 -9.18 3.92 7.86
CA LYS A 430 -7.91 4.66 8.01
C LYS A 430 -7.73 5.21 9.43
N LEU A 431 -8.80 5.65 10.06
CA LEU A 431 -8.77 6.20 11.43
C LEU A 431 -8.74 5.09 12.49
N MET A 432 -9.42 3.98 12.23
CA MET A 432 -9.58 2.88 13.19
C MET A 432 -9.16 1.55 12.57
N THR A 433 -7.95 1.49 12.01
CA THR A 433 -7.42 0.33 11.25
C THR A 433 -7.54 -0.98 12.01
N LYS A 434 -7.27 -0.96 13.31
CA LYS A 434 -7.37 -2.15 14.17
C LYS A 434 -8.81 -2.62 14.37
N ALA A 435 -9.77 -1.70 14.47
CA ALA A 435 -11.19 -2.06 14.63
C ALA A 435 -11.84 -2.47 13.30
N ALA A 436 -11.42 -1.85 12.20
CA ALA A 436 -12.01 -1.95 10.87
C ALA A 436 -12.32 -3.38 10.42
N TYR A 437 -11.35 -4.26 10.60
CA TYR A 437 -11.42 -5.63 10.12
C TYR A 437 -11.34 -6.66 11.25
N ALA A 438 -11.29 -6.22 12.52
CA ALA A 438 -11.22 -7.14 13.65
C ALA A 438 -12.41 -8.09 13.69
N THR A 439 -13.63 -7.58 13.44
CA THR A 439 -14.85 -8.40 13.38
C THR A 439 -14.76 -9.47 12.30
N PHE A 440 -14.35 -9.08 11.09
CA PHE A 440 -14.13 -10.01 9.98
C PHE A 440 -13.08 -11.08 10.34
N TYR A 441 -11.93 -10.68 10.87
CA TYR A 441 -10.86 -11.61 11.22
C TYR A 441 -11.26 -12.58 12.33
N HIS A 442 -11.99 -12.13 13.35
CA HIS A 442 -12.47 -13.01 14.41
C HIS A 442 -13.44 -14.08 13.91
N THR A 443 -14.22 -13.78 12.87
CA THR A 443 -15.14 -14.76 12.25
C THR A 443 -14.46 -15.63 11.21
N SER A 444 -13.48 -15.10 10.47
CA SER A 444 -12.92 -15.77 9.29
C SER A 444 -11.58 -16.47 9.54
N LEU A 445 -10.85 -16.14 10.60
CA LEU A 445 -9.55 -16.74 10.90
C LEU A 445 -9.65 -17.69 12.10
N THR A 446 -9.39 -18.96 11.85
CA THR A 446 -9.29 -19.96 12.93
C THR A 446 -7.85 -20.09 13.42
N SER A 447 -7.66 -20.67 14.62
CA SER A 447 -6.32 -20.98 15.13
C SER A 447 -5.57 -21.96 14.20
N ASP A 448 -6.28 -22.89 13.57
CA ASP A 448 -5.72 -23.82 12.58
C ASP A 448 -5.23 -23.07 11.33
N THR A 449 -6.02 -22.13 10.80
CA THR A 449 -5.62 -21.28 9.66
C THR A 449 -4.34 -20.50 9.97
N ILE A 450 -4.26 -19.90 11.16
CA ILE A 450 -3.07 -19.15 11.60
C ILE A 450 -1.86 -20.09 11.74
N TYR A 451 -2.06 -21.28 12.30
CA TYR A 451 -0.99 -22.27 12.46
C TYR A 451 -0.44 -22.72 11.10
N LYS A 452 -1.31 -23.10 10.16
CA LYS A 452 -0.91 -23.49 8.79
C LYS A 452 -0.21 -22.35 8.05
N ALA A 453 -0.67 -21.11 8.20
CA ALA A 453 -0.01 -19.95 7.63
C ALA A 453 1.42 -19.76 8.18
N LYS A 454 1.59 -19.88 9.51
CA LYS A 454 2.91 -19.82 10.14
C LYS A 454 3.83 -20.94 9.65
N ASP A 455 3.32 -22.15 9.56
CA ASP A 455 4.08 -23.30 9.06
C ASP A 455 4.58 -23.11 7.61
N MET A 456 3.73 -22.55 6.74
CA MET A 456 4.15 -22.16 5.38
C MET A 456 5.25 -21.09 5.39
N VAL A 457 5.14 -20.07 6.25
CA VAL A 457 6.18 -19.03 6.39
C VAL A 457 7.50 -19.62 6.86
N TYR A 458 7.48 -20.51 7.85
CA TYR A 458 8.68 -21.22 8.31
C TYR A 458 9.29 -22.06 7.20
N SER A 459 8.48 -22.81 6.45
CA SER A 459 8.95 -23.61 5.32
C SER A 459 9.62 -22.76 4.22
N ILE A 460 9.06 -21.58 3.93
CA ILE A 460 9.66 -20.63 2.97
C ILE A 460 10.96 -20.05 3.53
N ALA A 461 10.99 -19.65 4.80
CA ALA A 461 12.18 -19.11 5.45
C ALA A 461 13.35 -20.10 5.45
N GLU A 462 13.08 -21.38 5.75
CA GLU A 462 14.08 -22.44 5.71
C GLU A 462 14.58 -22.72 4.28
N SER A 463 13.68 -22.74 3.29
CA SER A 463 14.05 -22.86 1.87
C SER A 463 14.94 -21.69 1.42
N LEU A 464 14.62 -20.46 1.87
CA LEU A 464 15.42 -19.28 1.59
C LEU A 464 16.80 -19.36 2.26
N LYS A 465 16.88 -19.76 3.53
CA LYS A 465 18.15 -19.98 4.24
C LYS A 465 19.03 -20.97 3.50
N THR A 466 18.46 -22.10 3.09
CA THR A 466 19.16 -23.14 2.33
C THR A 466 19.72 -22.58 1.02
N ARG A 467 18.90 -21.86 0.25
CA ARG A 467 19.34 -21.23 -1.02
C ARG A 467 20.41 -20.17 -0.82
N ILE A 468 20.34 -19.36 0.24
CA ILE A 468 21.38 -18.38 0.57
C ILE A 468 22.69 -19.09 0.93
N ALA A 469 22.60 -20.16 1.74
CA ALA A 469 23.76 -20.93 2.18
C ALA A 469 24.49 -21.60 1.00
N GLU A 470 23.75 -22.10 0.02
CA GLU A 470 24.27 -22.78 -1.17
C GLU A 470 24.64 -21.82 -2.33
N SER A 471 24.43 -20.51 -2.15
CA SER A 471 24.60 -19.53 -3.21
C SER A 471 26.07 -19.28 -3.53
N SER A 472 26.49 -19.65 -4.74
CA SER A 472 27.85 -19.48 -5.25
C SER A 472 28.22 -18.04 -5.62
N TRP A 473 27.23 -17.17 -5.80
CA TRP A 473 27.46 -15.76 -6.20
C TRP A 473 27.54 -14.81 -4.99
N ILE A 474 27.30 -15.29 -3.77
CA ILE A 474 27.32 -14.50 -2.54
C ILE A 474 28.63 -14.80 -1.78
N GLU A 475 29.42 -13.77 -1.51
CA GLU A 475 30.62 -13.85 -0.68
C GLU A 475 30.30 -14.27 0.76
N ASP A 476 31.22 -14.99 1.42
CA ASP A 476 30.98 -15.59 2.74
C ASP A 476 30.59 -14.58 3.82
N SER A 477 31.22 -13.39 3.85
CA SER A 477 30.89 -12.32 4.80
C SER A 477 29.46 -11.77 4.61
N THR A 478 29.04 -11.62 3.35
CA THR A 478 27.68 -11.17 3.00
C THR A 478 26.66 -12.27 3.29
N ARG A 479 27.01 -13.53 3.02
CA ARG A 479 26.18 -14.71 3.33
C ARG A 479 25.90 -14.81 4.82
N GLU A 480 26.91 -14.62 5.66
CA GLU A 480 26.74 -14.65 7.12
C GLU A 480 25.77 -13.56 7.60
N ILE A 481 25.91 -12.33 7.10
CA ILE A 481 25.01 -11.22 7.42
C ILE A 481 23.58 -11.52 6.93
N ALA A 482 23.43 -12.05 5.71
CA ALA A 482 22.12 -12.40 5.15
C ALA A 482 21.42 -13.50 5.98
N LEU A 483 22.14 -14.56 6.36
CA LEU A 483 21.63 -15.62 7.23
C LEU A 483 21.30 -15.12 8.65
N LYS A 484 22.04 -14.14 9.16
CA LYS A 484 21.72 -13.51 10.44
C LYS A 484 20.41 -12.73 10.37
N LYS A 485 20.17 -12.00 9.27
CA LYS A 485 18.92 -11.25 9.06
C LYS A 485 17.70 -12.17 8.96
N THR A 486 17.79 -13.29 8.25
CA THR A 486 16.67 -14.24 8.14
C THR A 486 16.25 -14.85 9.48
N ARG A 487 17.17 -14.98 10.45
CA ARG A 487 16.84 -15.43 11.82
C ARG A 487 16.11 -14.35 12.64
N GLN A 488 16.44 -13.08 12.45
CA GLN A 488 15.76 -11.98 13.14
C GLN A 488 14.31 -11.81 12.67
N ASP A 489 14.03 -12.08 11.39
CA ASP A 489 12.67 -12.05 10.83
C ASP A 489 11.79 -13.20 11.37
N GLU A 490 12.38 -14.33 11.77
CA GLU A 490 11.67 -15.42 12.46
C GLU A 490 11.28 -15.09 13.90
N GLU A 491 12.11 -14.34 14.61
CA GLU A 491 11.79 -13.87 15.97
C GLU A 491 10.72 -12.78 15.96
N SER A 492 10.73 -11.90 14.94
CA SER A 492 9.70 -10.88 14.74
C SER A 492 8.35 -11.46 14.28
N SER A 493 8.35 -12.54 13.49
CA SER A 493 7.13 -13.23 13.03
C SER A 493 6.51 -14.15 14.09
N ARG A 494 7.20 -14.40 15.22
CA ARG A 494 6.54 -14.88 16.45
C ARG A 494 5.70 -13.74 17.01
N LEU A 495 4.48 -13.59 16.48
CA LEU A 495 3.48 -12.61 16.94
C LEU A 495 3.47 -12.53 18.48
N PRO A 496 3.46 -11.33 19.08
CA PRO A 496 3.39 -11.17 20.53
C PRO A 496 2.20 -11.98 21.06
N GLY A 497 2.43 -12.80 22.10
CA GLY A 497 1.40 -13.63 22.75
C GLY A 497 0.22 -12.87 23.40
N GLY A 498 0.05 -11.57 23.11
CA GLY A 498 -1.06 -10.74 23.55
C GLY A 498 -2.22 -10.60 22.55
N TRP A 499 -2.04 -11.00 21.28
CA TRP A 499 -3.11 -10.87 20.26
C TRP A 499 -4.23 -11.92 20.40
N GLY A 500 -4.04 -12.89 21.31
CA GLY A 500 -5.08 -13.84 21.70
C GLY A 500 -5.79 -13.38 22.98
N ARG A 501 -6.97 -12.79 22.83
CA ARG A 501 -8.05 -12.79 23.83
C ARG A 501 -8.02 -11.78 25.01
N ARG A 502 -7.00 -10.92 25.18
CA ARG A 502 -6.89 -10.08 26.41
C ARG A 502 -6.85 -8.56 26.28
N GLN A 503 -6.99 -7.98 25.08
CA GLN A 503 -6.94 -6.51 24.91
C GLN A 503 -8.07 -5.90 24.07
N LEU A 504 -9.19 -6.61 23.87
CA LEU A 504 -10.36 -6.08 23.14
C LEU A 504 -11.69 -6.36 23.87
N THR A 505 -11.64 -6.68 25.16
CA THR A 505 -12.81 -6.60 26.08
C THR A 505 -12.87 -5.23 26.71
#